data_AF-A4NVA4-F1
#
_entry.id   AF-A4NVA4-F1
#
_cell.length_a   1.000
_cell.length_b   1.000
_cell.length_c   1.000
_cell.angle_alpha   90.00
_cell.angle_beta   90.00
_cell.angle_gamma   90.00
#
_symmetry.space_group_name_H-M   'P 1'
#
loop_
_entity.id
_entity.type
_entity.pdbx_description
1 polymer ?
#
loop_
_entity_poly.entity_id
_entity_poly.type
_entity_poly.pdbx_seq_one_letter_code
_entity_poly.pdbx_strand_id
1 'polypeptide(L)'
;MSTKNHFIFPTYVQMYPYSKDRPFLKQVREKLRYYGYKWLYQKQCHQLVDFLNTETQWQSLFTQDYYRINTILTTFCDKRFSASERLTAITENLRLAEEKMGRSLCQQLLEQQNIVLTQLTEDLRLSLSINHIDPFEGYFLLIFAIKITNEYMMRLSLF
;
A
#
# COMPACT_ATOMS: atom_id res chain seq x y z
N MET A 1 21.24 -20.94 -2.69
CA MET A 1 19.98 -20.85 -3.48
C MET A 1 18.99 -20.04 -2.67
N SER A 2 18.76 -18.78 -3.01
CA SER A 2 17.73 -17.97 -2.35
C SER A 2 16.40 -18.34 -3.00
N THR A 3 15.47 -18.91 -2.23
CA THR A 3 14.09 -19.11 -2.66
C THR A 3 13.52 -17.74 -3.00
N LYS A 4 13.43 -17.41 -4.29
CA LYS A 4 12.69 -16.22 -4.73
C LYS A 4 11.27 -16.38 -4.18
N ASN A 5 10.91 -15.57 -3.20
CA ASN A 5 9.55 -15.52 -2.69
C ASN A 5 8.66 -15.15 -3.89
N HIS A 6 7.85 -16.10 -4.32
CA HIS A 6 6.89 -15.91 -5.39
C HIS A 6 5.65 -15.30 -4.76
N PHE A 7 5.34 -14.06 -5.12
CA PHE A 7 4.15 -13.39 -4.66
C PHE A 7 2.92 -14.04 -5.28
N ILE A 8 1.93 -14.35 -4.45
CA ILE A 8 0.64 -14.90 -4.85
C ILE A 8 -0.42 -13.93 -4.37
N PHE A 9 -1.45 -13.71 -5.21
CA PHE A 9 -2.56 -12.86 -4.84
C PHE A 9 -3.21 -13.34 -3.53
N PRO A 10 -3.33 -12.49 -2.49
CA PRO A 10 -3.72 -12.92 -1.16
C PRO A 10 -5.10 -13.55 -1.16
N THR A 11 -5.27 -14.57 -0.33
CA THR A 11 -6.57 -15.18 -0.05
C THR A 11 -7.47 -14.23 0.75
N TYR A 12 -8.77 -14.52 0.79
CA TYR A 12 -9.72 -13.78 1.61
C TYR A 12 -9.27 -13.67 3.08
N VAL A 13 -8.75 -14.77 3.65
CA VAL A 13 -8.30 -14.82 5.05
C VAL A 13 -7.06 -13.97 5.29
N GLN A 14 -6.13 -13.93 4.33
CA GLN A 14 -4.95 -13.07 4.41
C GLN A 14 -5.33 -11.58 4.30
N MET A 15 -6.29 -11.25 3.44
CA MET A 15 -6.70 -9.86 3.23
C MET A 15 -7.63 -9.34 4.35
N TYR A 16 -8.39 -10.21 5.00
CA TYR A 16 -9.30 -9.88 6.09
C TYR A 16 -9.12 -10.81 7.31
N PRO A 17 -7.98 -10.74 8.02
CA PRO A 17 -7.65 -11.67 9.10
C PRO A 17 -8.66 -11.64 10.26
N TYR A 18 -9.20 -10.46 10.57
CA TYR A 18 -10.19 -10.24 11.64
C TYR A 18 -11.64 -10.38 11.20
N SER A 19 -11.92 -10.92 10.00
CA SER A 19 -13.32 -11.03 9.56
C SER A 19 -14.11 -12.02 10.42
N LYS A 20 -13.46 -13.06 10.97
CA LYS A 20 -14.12 -14.04 11.85
C LYS A 20 -14.77 -13.42 13.08
N ASP A 21 -14.23 -12.31 13.57
CA ASP A 21 -14.72 -11.59 14.75
C ASP A 21 -15.91 -10.67 14.44
N ARG A 22 -16.28 -10.54 13.15
CA ARG A 22 -17.40 -9.70 12.70
C ARG A 22 -18.70 -10.49 12.68
N PRO A 23 -19.87 -9.83 12.79
CA PRO A 23 -21.17 -10.47 12.61
C PRO A 23 -21.26 -11.26 11.28
N PHE A 24 -21.91 -12.41 11.30
CA PHE A 24 -21.99 -13.35 10.16
C PHE A 24 -22.39 -12.68 8.84
N LEU A 25 -23.41 -11.81 8.85
CA LEU A 25 -23.84 -11.07 7.66
C LEU A 25 -22.75 -10.17 7.06
N LYS A 26 -21.91 -9.56 7.90
CA LYS A 26 -20.77 -8.76 7.44
C LYS A 26 -19.71 -9.65 6.81
N GLN A 27 -19.42 -10.81 7.40
CA GLN A 27 -18.48 -11.78 6.83
C GLN A 27 -18.92 -12.25 5.43
N VAL A 28 -20.19 -12.62 5.29
CA VAL A 28 -20.74 -13.09 4.00
C VAL A 28 -20.64 -11.98 2.95
N ARG A 29 -21.03 -10.74 3.29
CA ARG A 29 -20.91 -9.60 2.38
C ARG A 29 -19.47 -9.33 1.96
N GLU A 30 -18.52 -9.39 2.89
CA GLU A 30 -17.10 -9.20 2.61
C GLU A 30 -16.54 -10.31 1.71
N LYS A 31 -16.90 -11.58 1.97
CA LYS A 31 -16.52 -12.72 1.12
C LYS A 31 -17.06 -12.56 -0.29
N LEU A 32 -18.36 -12.29 -0.42
CA LEU A 32 -19.01 -12.11 -1.72
C LEU A 32 -18.36 -10.98 -2.51
N ARG A 33 -18.10 -9.84 -1.85
CA ARG A 33 -17.41 -8.71 -2.47
C ARG A 33 -16.01 -9.08 -2.94
N TYR A 34 -15.22 -9.72 -2.07
CA TYR A 34 -13.85 -10.14 -2.40
C TYR A 34 -13.83 -11.08 -3.61
N TYR A 35 -14.59 -12.17 -3.57
CA TYR A 35 -14.58 -13.15 -4.65
C TYR A 35 -15.21 -12.57 -5.93
N GLY A 36 -16.27 -11.77 -5.81
CA GLY A 36 -16.90 -11.08 -6.93
C GLY A 36 -15.93 -10.14 -7.66
N TYR A 37 -15.23 -9.26 -6.93
CA TYR A 37 -14.25 -8.35 -7.53
C TYR A 37 -13.00 -9.07 -8.02
N LYS A 38 -12.51 -10.09 -7.30
CA LYS A 38 -11.37 -10.89 -7.75
C LYS A 38 -11.65 -11.60 -9.06
N TRP A 39 -12.88 -12.12 -9.24
CA TRP A 39 -13.31 -12.72 -10.49
C TRP A 39 -13.48 -11.67 -11.59
N LEU A 40 -14.19 -10.57 -11.32
CA LEU A 40 -14.44 -9.50 -12.28
C LEU A 40 -13.13 -8.85 -12.80
N TYR A 41 -12.13 -8.68 -11.93
CA TYR A 41 -10.85 -8.06 -12.23
C TYR A 41 -9.69 -9.07 -12.27
N GLN A 42 -9.98 -10.33 -12.60
CA GLN A 42 -8.99 -11.41 -12.59
C GLN A 42 -7.78 -11.05 -13.44
N LYS A 43 -7.96 -10.48 -14.64
CA LYS A 43 -6.87 -10.07 -15.53
C LYS A 43 -5.91 -9.11 -14.82
N GLN A 44 -6.43 -8.05 -14.22
CA GLN A 44 -5.61 -7.04 -13.53
C GLN A 44 -4.94 -7.61 -12.27
N CYS A 45 -5.61 -8.52 -11.57
CA CYS A 45 -5.00 -9.23 -10.43
C CYS A 45 -3.76 -10.03 -10.87
N HIS A 46 -3.83 -10.74 -12.00
CA HIS A 46 -2.69 -11.48 -12.54
C HIS A 46 -1.57 -10.53 -12.97
N GLN A 47 -1.90 -9.45 -13.70
CA GLN A 47 -0.90 -8.46 -14.13
C GLN A 47 -0.19 -7.79 -12.95
N LEU A 48 -0.90 -7.51 -11.85
CA LEU A 48 -0.28 -7.00 -10.62
C LEU A 48 0.66 -8.02 -10.00
N VAL A 49 0.26 -9.30 -9.95
CA VAL A 49 1.10 -10.39 -9.45
C VAL A 49 2.37 -10.55 -10.31
N ASP A 50 2.23 -10.51 -11.64
CA ASP A 50 3.37 -10.59 -12.56
C ASP A 50 4.33 -9.40 -12.37
N PHE A 51 3.77 -8.20 -12.19
CA PHE A 51 4.55 -7.02 -11.85
C PHE A 51 5.32 -7.21 -10.53
N LEU A 52 4.66 -7.65 -9.44
CA LEU A 52 5.29 -7.84 -8.13
C LEU A 52 6.32 -8.98 -8.12
N ASN A 53 6.17 -9.97 -9.00
CA ASN A 53 7.15 -11.03 -9.19
C ASN A 53 8.35 -10.60 -10.05
N THR A 54 8.17 -9.57 -10.88
CA THR A 54 9.25 -8.93 -11.64
C THR A 54 10.00 -7.93 -10.74
N GLU A 55 9.28 -6.99 -10.15
CA GLU A 55 9.79 -5.94 -9.25
C GLU A 55 9.73 -6.37 -7.79
N THR A 56 10.49 -7.43 -7.47
CA THR A 56 10.41 -8.16 -6.19
C THR A 56 10.57 -7.31 -4.92
N GLN A 57 11.20 -6.14 -4.98
CA GLN A 57 11.35 -5.26 -3.81
C GLN A 57 10.01 -4.83 -3.22
N TRP A 58 9.01 -4.60 -4.07
CA TRP A 58 7.70 -4.08 -3.68
C TRP A 58 6.80 -5.16 -3.08
N GLN A 59 7.20 -6.43 -3.10
CA GLN A 59 6.42 -7.50 -2.46
C GLN A 59 6.25 -7.26 -0.95
N SER A 60 7.28 -6.72 -0.29
CA SER A 60 7.24 -6.41 1.14
C SER A 60 6.11 -5.42 1.47
N LEU A 61 5.88 -4.42 0.62
CA LEU A 61 4.80 -3.44 0.77
C LEU A 61 3.43 -4.13 0.88
N PHE A 62 3.16 -5.14 0.07
CA PHE A 62 1.87 -5.83 0.04
C PHE A 62 1.78 -7.02 1.01
N THR A 63 2.90 -7.58 1.44
CA THR A 63 2.93 -8.70 2.39
C THR A 63 2.89 -8.23 3.84
N GLN A 64 3.37 -7.01 4.12
CA GLN A 64 3.20 -6.35 5.42
C GLN A 64 1.73 -6.03 5.71
N ASP A 65 0.97 -5.63 4.68
CA ASP A 65 -0.46 -5.43 4.77
C ASP A 65 -1.15 -5.84 3.46
N TYR A 66 -1.73 -7.04 3.46
CA TYR A 66 -2.46 -7.56 2.31
C TYR A 66 -3.70 -6.75 1.96
N TYR A 67 -4.25 -5.94 2.87
CA TYR A 67 -5.40 -5.09 2.58
C TYR A 67 -5.10 -4.06 1.49
N ARG A 68 -3.83 -3.69 1.30
CA ARG A 68 -3.38 -2.82 0.19
C ARG A 68 -3.73 -3.37 -1.19
N ILE A 69 -3.83 -4.69 -1.36
CA ILE A 69 -4.26 -5.29 -2.62
C ILE A 69 -5.71 -4.93 -2.96
N ASN A 70 -6.53 -4.52 -1.98
CA ASN A 70 -7.90 -4.11 -2.23
C ASN A 70 -7.97 -2.86 -3.12
N THR A 71 -6.88 -2.10 -3.27
CA THR A 71 -6.81 -0.93 -4.16
C THR A 71 -7.07 -1.28 -5.61
N ILE A 72 -6.55 -2.42 -6.10
CA ILE A 72 -6.83 -2.87 -7.47
C ILE A 72 -8.29 -3.31 -7.63
N LEU A 73 -8.85 -3.92 -6.58
CA LEU A 73 -10.21 -4.45 -6.60
C LEU A 73 -11.29 -3.37 -6.47
N THR A 74 -10.98 -2.24 -5.83
CA THR A 74 -11.99 -1.25 -5.45
C THR A 74 -11.67 0.14 -5.99
N THR A 75 -10.66 0.81 -5.45
CA THR A 75 -10.31 2.19 -5.81
C THR A 75 -8.83 2.45 -5.56
N PHE A 76 -8.22 3.35 -6.33
CA PHE A 76 -6.86 3.82 -6.05
C PHE A 76 -6.71 5.26 -6.56
N CYS A 77 -6.43 6.19 -5.65
CA CYS A 77 -6.37 7.65 -5.78
C CYS A 77 -7.67 8.32 -6.28
N ASP A 78 -8.32 7.76 -7.31
CA ASP A 78 -9.58 8.23 -7.87
C ASP A 78 -10.61 7.09 -7.95
N LYS A 79 -11.87 7.40 -7.63
CA LYS A 79 -13.02 6.49 -7.74
C LYS A 79 -13.50 6.29 -9.18
N ARG A 80 -13.09 7.16 -10.09
CA ARG A 80 -13.44 7.12 -11.51
C ARG A 80 -12.54 6.17 -12.30
N PHE A 81 -11.37 5.82 -11.78
CA PHE A 81 -10.45 4.92 -12.44
C PHE A 81 -11.06 3.52 -12.59
N SER A 82 -11.05 3.03 -13.82
CA SER A 82 -11.26 1.62 -14.17
C SER A 82 -10.19 0.73 -13.54
N ALA A 83 -10.41 -0.59 -13.51
CA ALA A 83 -9.41 -1.52 -12.99
C ALA A 83 -8.07 -1.44 -13.73
N SER A 84 -8.08 -1.17 -15.03
CA SER A 84 -6.85 -0.99 -15.82
C SER A 84 -6.12 0.29 -15.45
N GLU A 85 -6.83 1.41 -15.28
CA GLU A 85 -6.23 2.68 -14.84
C GLU A 85 -5.68 2.58 -13.42
N ARG A 86 -6.38 1.88 -12.51
CA ARG A 86 -5.86 1.59 -11.16
C ARG A 86 -4.58 0.78 -11.22
N LEU A 87 -4.51 -0.25 -12.06
CA LEU A 87 -3.29 -1.05 -12.25
C LEU A 87 -2.13 -0.18 -12.76
N THR A 88 -2.37 0.61 -13.81
CA THR A 88 -1.37 1.53 -14.35
C THR A 88 -0.88 2.49 -13.26
N ALA A 89 -1.79 3.18 -12.58
CA ALA A 89 -1.46 4.11 -11.52
C ALA A 89 -0.66 3.46 -10.38
N ILE A 90 -1.06 2.27 -9.93
CA ILE A 90 -0.32 1.51 -8.91
C ILE A 90 1.11 1.20 -9.38
N THR A 91 1.26 0.61 -10.57
CA THR A 91 2.57 0.16 -11.06
C THR A 91 3.49 1.32 -11.42
N GLU A 92 2.95 2.40 -11.99
CA GLU A 92 3.70 3.63 -12.29
C GLU A 92 4.12 4.34 -11.00
N ASN A 93 3.24 4.44 -10.01
CA ASN A 93 3.60 5.06 -8.72
C ASN A 93 4.79 4.34 -8.06
N LEU A 94 4.80 3.00 -8.10
CA LEU A 94 5.92 2.20 -7.57
C LEU A 94 7.20 2.35 -8.40
N ARG A 95 7.11 2.40 -9.73
CA ARG A 95 8.27 2.65 -10.60
C ARG A 95 8.84 4.05 -10.40
N LEU A 96 7.98 5.06 -10.33
CA LEU A 96 8.37 6.45 -10.09
C LEU A 96 9.02 6.61 -8.72
N ALA A 97 8.49 5.94 -7.70
CA ALA A 97 9.10 5.92 -6.37
C ALA A 97 10.57 5.45 -6.45
N GLU A 98 10.81 4.33 -7.15
CA GLU A 98 12.16 3.82 -7.35
C GLU A 98 13.03 4.73 -8.24
N GLU A 99 12.47 5.28 -9.32
CA GLU A 99 13.20 6.20 -10.21
C GLU A 99 13.65 7.46 -9.47
N LYS A 100 12.79 8.04 -8.63
CA LYS A 100 13.07 9.32 -7.95
C LYS A 100 13.87 9.16 -6.67
N MET A 101 13.66 8.09 -5.91
CA MET A 101 14.30 7.89 -4.60
C MET A 101 15.49 6.95 -4.65
N GLY A 102 15.58 6.14 -5.71
CA GLY A 102 16.54 5.05 -5.79
C GLY A 102 16.13 3.85 -4.95
N ARG A 103 16.58 2.67 -5.40
CA ARG A 103 16.26 1.38 -4.78
C ARG A 103 16.66 1.29 -3.30
N SER A 104 17.79 1.89 -2.92
CA SER A 104 18.30 1.86 -1.54
C SER A 104 17.33 2.57 -0.58
N LEU A 105 16.86 3.77 -0.95
CA LEU A 105 15.93 4.53 -0.10
C LEU A 105 14.55 3.86 -0.04
N CYS A 106 14.08 3.30 -1.17
CA CYS A 106 12.85 2.50 -1.18
C CYS A 106 12.94 1.30 -0.24
N GLN A 107 14.06 0.56 -0.27
CA GLN A 107 14.27 -0.56 0.64
C GLN A 107 14.30 -0.10 2.10
N GLN A 108 15.05 0.96 2.40
CA GLN A 108 15.06 1.55 3.73
C GLN A 108 13.65 1.95 4.19
N LEU A 109 12.82 2.48 3.29
CA LEU A 109 11.45 2.92 3.61
C LEU A 109 10.56 1.73 3.90
N LEU A 110 10.71 0.64 3.15
CA LEU A 110 9.97 -0.60 3.36
C LEU A 110 10.40 -1.32 4.66
N GLU A 111 11.64 -1.16 5.10
CA GLU A 111 12.13 -1.72 6.36
C GLU A 111 11.73 -0.86 7.57
N GLN A 112 11.95 0.45 7.49
CA GLN A 112 11.77 1.38 8.61
C GLN A 112 10.34 1.94 8.70
N GLN A 113 9.53 1.79 7.64
CA GLN A 113 8.17 2.35 7.46
C GLN A 113 8.10 3.89 7.48
N ASN A 114 9.17 4.56 7.90
CA ASN A 114 9.32 6.00 8.00
C ASN A 114 10.79 6.39 7.85
N ILE A 115 11.06 7.40 7.05
CA ILE A 115 12.38 8.01 6.87
C ILE A 115 12.26 9.51 7.07
N VAL A 116 13.13 10.10 7.90
CA VAL A 116 13.25 11.55 8.00
C VAL A 116 14.01 12.05 6.77
N LEU A 117 13.36 12.89 5.96
CA LEU A 117 13.95 13.47 4.76
C LEU A 117 14.79 14.70 5.09
N THR A 118 14.26 15.56 5.96
CA THR A 118 14.95 16.75 6.41
C THR A 118 14.39 17.28 7.73
N GLN A 119 15.24 17.95 8.49
CA GLN A 119 14.87 18.75 9.64
C GLN A 119 14.76 20.20 9.17
N LEU A 120 13.54 20.76 9.16
CA LEU A 120 13.27 22.12 8.67
C LEU A 120 13.61 23.18 9.73
N THR A 121 13.32 22.89 11.00
CA THR A 121 13.72 23.69 12.18
C THR A 121 14.01 22.75 13.35
N GLU A 122 14.45 23.24 14.52
CA GLU A 122 14.65 22.38 15.69
C GLU A 122 13.41 21.55 16.06
N ASP A 123 12.22 22.08 15.81
CA ASP A 123 10.96 21.43 16.13
C ASP A 123 10.23 20.85 14.91
N LEU A 124 10.52 21.28 13.68
CA LEU A 124 9.80 20.81 12.49
C LEU A 124 10.64 19.85 11.66
N ARG A 125 10.12 18.66 11.39
CA ARG A 125 10.72 17.68 10.47
C ARG A 125 9.77 17.27 9.36
N LEU A 126 10.34 17.01 8.18
CA LEU A 126 9.67 16.36 7.07
C LEU A 126 10.12 14.91 6.99
N SER A 127 9.17 13.99 6.90
CA SER A 127 9.43 12.56 6.81
C SER A 127 8.61 11.94 5.68
N LEU A 128 9.17 10.95 5.01
CA LEU A 128 8.45 10.08 4.09
C LEU A 128 8.05 8.82 4.84
N SER A 129 6.80 8.41 4.72
CA SER A 129 6.28 7.22 5.40
C SER A 129 5.49 6.36 4.45
N ILE A 130 5.42 5.06 4.75
CA ILE A 130 4.42 4.20 4.16
C ILE A 130 3.02 4.61 4.68
N ASN A 131 2.03 4.63 3.80
CA ASN A 131 0.65 4.93 4.15
C ASN A 131 0.01 3.73 4.87
N HIS A 132 -0.30 3.92 6.14
CA HIS A 132 -1.05 2.97 6.97
C HIS A 132 -2.48 3.45 7.29
N ILE A 133 -2.83 4.69 6.88
CA ILE A 133 -4.13 5.30 7.20
C ILE A 133 -5.16 4.83 6.18
N ASP A 134 -4.89 5.11 4.91
CA ASP A 134 -5.76 4.69 3.81
C ASP A 134 -4.94 4.39 2.55
N PRO A 135 -4.67 3.11 2.22
CA PRO A 135 -3.92 2.76 1.02
C PRO A 135 -4.66 3.11 -0.28
N PHE A 136 -5.95 3.44 -0.22
CA PHE A 136 -6.71 3.89 -1.38
C PHE A 136 -6.32 5.30 -1.84
N GLU A 137 -5.68 6.10 -1.01
CA GLU A 137 -5.21 7.45 -1.37
C GLU A 137 -3.77 7.45 -1.91
N GLY A 138 -3.09 6.30 -1.86
CA GLY A 138 -1.68 6.13 -2.25
C GLY A 138 -0.90 5.36 -1.19
N TYR A 139 0.27 4.82 -1.55
CA TYR A 139 1.06 3.99 -0.64
C TYR A 139 2.10 4.75 0.17
N PHE A 140 2.36 6.01 -0.16
CA PHE A 140 3.37 6.84 0.48
C PHE A 140 2.72 8.12 1.00
N LEU A 141 3.23 8.62 2.11
CA LEU A 141 2.79 9.87 2.73
C LEU A 141 4.00 10.73 3.06
N LEU A 142 3.91 12.02 2.74
CA LEU A 142 4.76 13.03 3.35
C LEU A 142 4.13 13.49 4.65
N ILE A 143 4.90 13.42 5.73
CA ILE A 143 4.48 13.81 7.08
C ILE A 143 5.34 14.98 7.52
N PHE A 144 4.69 16.11 7.79
CA PHE A 144 5.27 17.17 8.60
C PHE A 144 4.98 16.85 10.07
N ALA A 145 6.02 16.79 10.89
CA ALA A 145 5.87 16.58 12.33
C ALA A 145 6.51 17.75 13.08
N ILE A 146 5.71 18.39 13.93
CA ILE A 146 6.17 19.43 14.87
C ILE A 146 6.40 18.76 16.21
N LYS A 147 7.61 18.88 16.75
CA LYS A 147 7.98 18.52 18.10
C LYS A 147 7.50 19.64 19.02
N ILE A 148 6.23 19.58 19.42
CA ILE A 148 5.76 20.41 20.51
C ILE A 148 6.23 19.75 21.79
N THR A 149 6.88 20.52 22.66
CA THR A 149 7.23 20.11 24.03
C THR A 149 5.96 19.56 24.67
N ASN A 150 5.91 18.25 24.89
CA ASN A 150 4.75 17.42 25.24
C ASN A 150 3.73 17.14 24.11
N GLU A 151 3.98 16.03 23.42
CA GLU A 151 3.01 14.97 23.13
C GLU A 151 1.85 15.16 22.13
N TYR A 152 1.97 16.00 21.09
CA TYR A 152 0.99 15.96 19.99
C TYR A 152 1.63 16.08 18.60
N MET A 153 1.64 14.96 17.85
CA MET A 153 2.00 14.92 16.43
C MET A 153 0.82 15.40 15.57
N MET A 154 0.87 16.64 15.09
CA MET A 154 -0.01 17.10 14.03
C MET A 154 0.51 16.57 12.69
N ARG A 155 -0.28 15.73 11.99
CA ARG A 155 0.09 15.12 10.69
C ARG A 155 -0.70 15.77 9.56
N LEU A 156 -0.01 16.42 8.64
CA LEU A 156 -0.56 16.87 7.36
C LEU A 156 -0.20 15.83 6.29
N SER A 157 -1.21 15.27 5.63
CA SER A 157 -1.05 14.38 4.48
C SER A 157 -1.25 15.19 3.20
N LEU A 158 -0.30 15.15 2.27
CA LEU A 158 -0.44 15.77 0.95
C LEU A 158 -0.61 14.66 -0.10
N PHE A 159 -1.63 14.82 -0.94
CA PHE A 159 -2.05 13.93 -2.03
C PHE A 159 -1.12 13.99 -3.24
#